data_AF-A0AAV6XZ54-F1
#
_entry.id   AF-A0AAV6XZ54-F1
#
_cell.length_a   1.000
_cell.length_b   1.000
_cell.length_c   1.000
_cell.angle_alpha   90.00
_cell.angle_beta   90.00
_cell.angle_gamma   90.00
#
_symmetry.space_group_name_H-M   'P 1'
#
loop_
_entity.id
_entity.type
_entity.pdbx_description
1 polymer ?
#
loop_
_entity_poly.entity_id
_entity_poly.type
_entity_poly.pdbx_seq_one_letter_code
_entity_poly.pdbx_strand_id
1 'polypeptide(L)'
;MAMSRTFASLNQQSLKPYLPTSNATAINGLSAKSLPQTHLMLVPNSSLKPRRLSSIFIKTPKPYEPKLITKTIKSLFTGIVEEMGTVKQLGFDQDNSFTMKIQAKTVLEDVHLGDSISVNGTCLTVTEFDTGLSEFSVGLSPETLRKTSLSELESGSLVNLERALSPSTRMGGHFVQGHVDGTGQIVDMAPEGDSLWVKVKVNRELLRYIVPKGFIAIDGTSLTVVDVFDQEVCFNFMLVAYTQQKIVIPLKRIGQKVNLEVDILGKYVERLLSSGFVDSIKST
;
A
#
# COMPACT_ATOMS: atom_id res chain seq x y z
N MET A 1 -38.47 -49.86 -2.10
CA MET A 1 -37.27 -50.18 -2.92
C MET A 1 -36.18 -49.20 -2.49
N ALA A 2 -35.30 -49.43 -1.51
CA ALA A 2 -34.58 -50.60 -1.04
C ALA A 2 -33.66 -51.24 -2.11
N MET A 3 -32.40 -50.80 -2.14
CA MET A 3 -31.12 -51.56 -2.27
C MET A 3 -29.99 -50.51 -2.31
N SER A 4 -29.09 -50.31 -1.34
CA SER A 4 -28.24 -51.16 -0.49
C SER A 4 -26.84 -51.44 -1.07
N ARG A 5 -25.83 -50.77 -0.46
CA ARG A 5 -24.45 -51.21 -0.11
C ARG A 5 -23.46 -51.38 -1.29
N THR A 6 -22.19 -50.94 -1.18
CA THR A 6 -21.21 -51.45 -0.20
C THR A 6 -20.03 -50.50 0.04
N PHE A 7 -19.60 -50.46 1.30
CA PHE A 7 -18.40 -49.84 1.88
C PHE A 7 -17.10 -50.56 1.48
N ALA A 8 -15.99 -49.82 1.44
CA ALA A 8 -14.67 -50.34 1.75
C ALA A 8 -13.92 -49.31 2.61
N SER A 9 -13.43 -49.75 3.76
CA SER A 9 -12.79 -48.96 4.81
C SER A 9 -11.32 -49.33 4.99
N LEU A 10 -10.58 -48.36 5.52
CA LEU A 10 -9.36 -48.45 6.33
C LEU A 10 -8.02 -48.71 5.62
N ASN A 11 -7.14 -47.70 5.71
CA ASN A 11 -5.94 -47.90 6.52
C ASN A 11 -5.51 -46.58 7.21
N GLN A 12 -5.54 -46.61 8.53
CA GLN A 12 -4.89 -45.64 9.42
C GLN A 12 -3.42 -46.05 9.56
N GLN A 13 -2.48 -45.11 9.46
CA GLN A 13 -1.20 -45.23 10.13
C GLN A 13 -0.70 -43.87 10.61
N SER A 14 -0.16 -43.92 11.81
CA SER A 14 0.06 -42.86 12.79
C SER A 14 1.31 -42.00 12.56
N LEU A 15 1.21 -40.76 13.03
CA LEU A 15 2.27 -39.76 13.20
C LEU A 15 3.45 -40.22 14.07
N LYS A 16 4.67 -39.79 13.69
CA LYS A 16 5.73 -39.28 14.61
C LYS A 16 6.68 -38.32 13.84
N PRO A 17 7.21 -37.26 14.50
CA PRO A 17 7.95 -36.17 13.85
C PRO A 17 9.44 -36.46 13.68
N TYR A 18 10.04 -35.99 12.58
CA TYR A 18 11.47 -36.09 12.30
C TYR A 18 12.14 -34.71 12.38
N LEU A 19 13.08 -34.55 13.30
CA LEU A 19 14.01 -33.41 13.40
C LEU A 19 15.16 -33.57 12.39
N PRO A 20 15.62 -32.51 11.72
CA PRO A 20 16.95 -32.50 11.13
C PRO A 20 17.95 -31.86 12.10
N THR A 21 18.87 -32.70 12.59
CA THR A 21 20.11 -32.32 13.26
C THR A 21 21.13 -31.78 12.26
N SER A 22 21.90 -30.79 12.74
CA SER A 22 23.11 -30.23 12.17
C SER A 22 24.13 -31.27 11.69
N ASN A 23 24.79 -31.00 10.56
CA ASN A 23 26.13 -31.54 10.30
C ASN A 23 27.06 -30.43 9.81
N ALA A 24 27.96 -30.05 10.71
CA ALA A 24 29.19 -29.36 10.43
C ALA A 24 30.13 -30.29 9.65
N THR A 25 30.80 -29.76 8.64
CA THR A 25 31.99 -30.40 8.05
C THR A 25 33.19 -29.58 8.51
N ALA A 26 33.98 -30.14 9.42
CA ALA A 26 35.27 -29.61 9.83
C ALA A 26 36.37 -30.17 8.93
N ILE A 27 37.27 -29.30 8.47
CA ILE A 27 38.63 -29.68 8.07
C ILE A 27 39.60 -28.92 8.98
N ASN A 28 40.38 -29.71 9.71
CA ASN A 28 41.42 -29.29 10.66
C ASN A 28 42.62 -28.67 9.95
N GLY A 29 43.31 -27.75 10.64
CA GLY A 29 44.67 -27.36 10.26
C GLY A 29 45.30 -26.22 11.04
N LEU A 30 45.92 -26.56 12.18
CA LEU A 30 47.17 -25.98 12.72
C LEU A 30 47.15 -24.71 13.60
N SER A 31 47.20 -25.00 14.90
CA SER A 31 48.23 -24.58 15.87
C SER A 31 48.25 -23.13 16.40
N ALA A 32 47.68 -22.97 17.60
CA ALA A 32 48.00 -21.92 18.56
C ALA A 32 49.28 -22.26 19.35
N LYS A 33 50.17 -21.27 19.55
CA LYS A 33 51.11 -21.26 20.67
C LYS A 33 51.07 -19.91 21.41
N SER A 34 51.06 -20.06 22.72
CA SER A 34 50.89 -19.10 23.83
C SER A 34 51.98 -18.04 23.97
N LEU A 35 51.61 -16.89 24.54
CA LEU A 35 52.53 -15.91 25.14
C LEU A 35 52.25 -15.80 26.65
N PRO A 36 53.28 -15.85 27.53
CA PRO A 36 53.11 -15.67 28.97
C PRO A 36 53.34 -14.22 29.43
N GLN A 37 52.75 -13.90 30.59
CA GLN A 37 52.91 -12.66 31.34
C GLN A 37 54.33 -12.52 31.92
N THR A 38 54.90 -11.32 31.90
CA THR A 38 55.86 -10.87 32.94
C THR A 38 55.88 -9.34 33.12
N HIS A 39 55.60 -8.97 34.37
CA HIS A 39 56.21 -7.94 35.22
C HIS A 39 56.60 -6.54 34.73
N LEU A 40 55.99 -5.58 35.44
CA LEU A 40 56.37 -4.18 35.61
C LEU A 40 57.81 -4.04 36.18
N MET A 41 58.64 -3.21 35.54
CA MET A 41 59.79 -2.57 36.19
C MET A 41 59.90 -1.10 35.78
N LEU A 42 59.87 -0.24 36.78
CA LEU A 42 60.19 1.19 36.72
C LEU A 42 61.71 1.39 36.83
N VAL A 43 62.31 2.12 35.88
CA VAL A 43 63.63 2.77 36.07
C VAL A 43 63.62 4.12 35.34
N PRO A 44 64.10 5.22 35.96
CA PRO A 44 64.04 6.57 35.40
C PRO A 44 65.31 6.92 34.62
N ASN A 45 65.23 7.75 33.58
CA ASN A 45 66.12 8.92 33.39
C ASN A 45 65.96 9.70 32.08
N SER A 46 66.21 11.02 32.25
CA SER A 46 66.90 11.95 31.36
C SER A 46 66.26 12.42 30.04
N SER A 47 65.78 13.67 30.11
CA SER A 47 65.98 14.78 29.16
C SER A 47 66.07 14.48 27.66
N LEU A 48 64.95 14.72 26.96
CA LEU A 48 64.96 15.02 25.52
C LEU A 48 64.11 16.28 25.29
N LYS A 49 64.74 17.32 24.71
CA LYS A 49 64.15 18.63 24.39
C LYS A 49 63.05 18.49 23.33
N PRO A 50 61.97 19.30 23.37
CA PRO A 50 60.89 19.18 22.41
C PRO A 50 61.30 19.71 21.02
N ARG A 51 61.27 18.86 20.01
CA ARG A 51 61.27 19.28 18.60
C ARG A 51 59.82 19.58 18.17
N ARG A 52 59.63 20.72 17.51
CA ARG A 52 58.36 21.20 16.92
C ARG A 52 57.62 20.07 16.19
N LEU A 53 56.42 19.75 16.65
CA LEU A 53 55.43 18.98 15.90
C LEU A 53 54.78 19.93 14.88
N SER A 54 55.02 19.67 13.60
CA SER A 54 54.24 20.24 12.50
C SER A 54 52.78 19.81 12.65
N SER A 55 51.87 20.75 12.47
CA SER A 55 50.42 20.55 12.51
C SER A 55 49.98 19.58 11.41
N ILE A 56 49.78 18.33 11.78
CA ILE A 56 49.00 17.37 10.99
C ILE A 56 47.55 17.82 11.09
N PHE A 57 47.07 18.53 10.07
CA PHE A 57 45.66 18.83 9.88
C PHE A 57 44.91 17.52 9.62
N ILE A 58 44.34 16.94 10.68
CA ILE A 58 43.30 15.92 10.54
C ILE A 58 42.08 16.64 10.00
N LYS A 59 41.81 16.48 8.69
CA LYS A 59 40.51 16.83 8.11
C LYS A 59 39.46 15.98 8.83
N THR A 60 38.67 16.60 9.68
CA THR A 60 37.45 15.97 10.21
C THR A 60 36.58 15.60 9.00
N PRO A 61 36.10 14.35 8.90
CA PRO A 61 35.12 14.02 7.89
C PRO A 61 33.90 14.92 8.09
N LYS A 62 33.38 15.48 6.99
CA LYS A 62 32.12 16.23 7.04
C LYS A 62 31.09 15.35 7.77
N PRO A 63 30.33 15.90 8.74
CA PRO A 63 29.24 15.15 9.34
C PRO A 63 28.34 14.64 8.23
N TYR A 64 28.07 13.34 8.25
CA TYR A 64 27.07 12.73 7.40
C TYR A 64 25.74 13.38 7.75
N GLU A 65 25.25 14.27 6.89
CA GLU A 65 23.86 14.70 6.95
C GLU A 65 23.01 13.52 6.48
N PRO A 66 22.18 12.92 7.35
CA PRO A 66 21.21 11.96 6.89
C PRO A 66 20.34 12.67 5.86
N LYS A 67 20.35 12.21 4.61
CA LYS A 67 19.25 12.50 3.70
C LYS A 67 18.01 12.03 4.44
N LEU A 68 17.22 12.99 4.92
CA LEU A 68 15.87 12.76 5.39
C LEU A 68 15.14 12.15 4.19
N ILE A 69 15.14 10.81 4.11
CA ILE A 69 14.12 10.08 3.38
C ILE A 69 12.89 10.28 4.24
N THR A 70 12.29 11.45 4.11
CA THR A 70 10.95 11.66 4.59
C THR A 70 10.11 10.74 3.72
N LYS A 71 9.83 9.54 4.21
CA LYS A 71 8.51 8.93 3.97
C LYS A 71 7.49 9.82 4.67
N THR A 72 7.38 11.06 4.20
CA THR A 72 6.32 11.98 4.57
C THR A 72 5.04 11.29 4.16
N ILE A 73 4.01 11.38 4.98
CA ILE A 73 2.65 11.04 4.55
C ILE A 73 2.41 11.82 3.25
N LYS A 74 2.43 11.11 2.13
CA LYS A 74 2.17 11.66 0.81
C LYS A 74 0.65 11.75 0.72
N SER A 75 0.11 12.88 1.19
CA SER A 75 -1.31 13.22 1.20
C SER A 75 -2.27 12.26 1.93
N LEU A 76 -3.40 12.80 2.36
CA LEU A 76 -4.57 12.05 2.82
C LEU A 76 -5.76 12.53 1.99
N PHE A 77 -6.75 11.67 1.83
CA PHE A 77 -8.00 11.90 1.12
C PHE A 77 -9.17 11.46 2.01
N THR A 78 -10.38 11.75 1.58
CA THR A 78 -11.62 11.38 2.30
C THR A 78 -12.41 10.29 1.59
N GLY A 79 -12.11 10.07 0.31
CA GLY A 79 -12.90 9.23 -0.57
C GLY A 79 -14.17 9.93 -1.06
N ILE A 80 -14.24 11.26 -0.99
CA ILE A 80 -15.35 12.04 -1.54
C ILE A 80 -14.88 12.58 -2.89
N VAL A 81 -15.30 11.89 -3.96
CA VAL A 81 -14.96 12.25 -5.34
C VAL A 81 -15.49 13.65 -5.65
N GLU A 82 -14.59 14.51 -6.14
CA GLU A 82 -14.91 15.91 -6.46
C GLU A 82 -15.42 16.04 -7.89
N GLU A 83 -14.84 15.29 -8.82
CA GLU A 83 -15.28 15.23 -10.21
C GLU A 83 -14.87 13.91 -10.90
N MET A 84 -15.46 13.68 -12.07
CA MET A 84 -14.95 12.69 -13.03
C MET A 84 -14.12 13.40 -14.09
N GLY A 85 -12.84 13.06 -14.17
CA GLY A 85 -11.95 13.49 -15.25
C GLY A 85 -11.99 12.53 -16.44
N THR A 86 -11.38 12.95 -17.55
CA THR A 86 -11.25 12.14 -18.77
C THR A 86 -9.78 11.92 -19.11
N VAL A 87 -9.36 10.65 -19.23
CA VAL A 87 -8.01 10.32 -19.69
C VAL A 87 -7.86 10.77 -21.15
N LYS A 88 -6.89 11.64 -21.43
CA LYS A 88 -6.59 12.14 -22.76
C LYS A 88 -5.53 11.28 -23.45
N GLN A 89 -4.51 10.89 -22.70
CA GLN A 89 -3.40 10.10 -23.18
C GLN A 89 -2.81 9.30 -22.03
N LEU A 90 -2.28 8.12 -22.33
CA LEU A 90 -1.47 7.35 -21.41
C LEU A 90 -0.49 6.46 -22.17
N GLY A 91 0.65 6.14 -21.56
CA GLY A 91 1.64 5.25 -22.16
C GLY A 91 3.05 5.50 -21.63
N PHE A 92 3.99 4.72 -22.15
CA PHE A 92 5.42 4.95 -21.89
C PHE A 92 5.92 6.15 -22.69
N ASP A 93 6.66 7.03 -22.03
CA ASP A 93 7.44 8.09 -22.66
C ASP A 93 8.82 7.57 -23.14
N GLN A 94 9.65 8.49 -23.64
CA GLN A 94 10.98 8.17 -24.16
C GLN A 94 11.96 7.67 -23.08
N ASP A 95 11.73 8.05 -21.83
CA ASP A 95 12.55 7.65 -20.68
C ASP A 95 12.02 6.37 -20.01
N ASN A 96 11.08 5.68 -20.65
CA ASN A 96 10.42 4.47 -20.17
C ASN A 96 9.65 4.69 -18.85
N SER A 97 9.22 5.92 -18.59
CA SER A 97 8.28 6.27 -17.53
C SER A 97 6.85 6.21 -18.09
N PHE A 98 5.93 5.60 -17.34
CA PHE A 98 4.53 5.55 -17.74
C PHE A 98 3.83 6.82 -17.28
N THR A 99 3.28 7.58 -18.21
CA THR A 99 2.58 8.84 -17.93
C THR A 99 1.11 8.73 -18.27
N MET A 100 0.28 9.52 -17.60
CA MET A 100 -1.14 9.66 -17.87
C MET A 100 -1.50 11.14 -17.83
N LYS A 101 -2.13 11.61 -18.91
CA LYS A 101 -2.68 12.95 -19.03
C LYS A 101 -4.20 12.89 -18.89
N ILE A 102 -4.74 13.73 -18.03
CA ILE A 102 -6.16 13.73 -17.65
C ILE A 102 -6.70 15.15 -17.82
N GLN A 103 -7.87 15.26 -18.42
CA GLN A 103 -8.64 16.49 -18.47
C GLN A 103 -9.60 16.56 -17.27
N ALA A 104 -9.55 17.66 -16.52
CA ALA A 104 -10.31 17.89 -15.30
C ALA A 104 -10.39 19.40 -15.00
N LYS A 105 -11.40 19.85 -14.26
CA LYS A 105 -11.59 21.29 -13.97
C LYS A 105 -11.45 21.61 -12.49
N THR A 106 -12.26 20.96 -11.65
CA THR A 106 -12.36 21.23 -10.22
C THR A 106 -11.05 20.98 -9.48
N VAL A 107 -10.36 19.87 -9.76
CA VAL A 107 -9.09 19.53 -9.10
C VAL A 107 -7.91 20.39 -9.57
N LEU A 108 -8.11 21.27 -10.56
CA LEU A 108 -7.09 22.22 -11.04
C LEU A 108 -7.27 23.64 -10.53
N GLU A 109 -8.31 23.94 -9.73
CA GLU A 109 -8.59 25.30 -9.26
C GLU A 109 -7.47 25.89 -8.37
N ASP A 110 -6.71 25.03 -7.68
CA ASP A 110 -5.62 25.40 -6.76
C ASP A 110 -4.39 24.48 -6.87
N VAL A 111 -4.19 23.87 -8.03
CA VAL A 111 -3.13 22.88 -8.27
C VAL A 111 -1.73 23.50 -8.38
N HIS A 112 -0.75 22.80 -7.81
CA HIS A 112 0.67 23.09 -7.94
C HIS A 112 1.44 21.83 -8.39
N LEU A 113 2.63 22.04 -8.97
CA LEU A 113 3.53 20.93 -9.27
C LEU A 113 3.95 20.23 -7.98
N GLY A 114 3.88 18.90 -7.97
CA GLY A 114 4.16 18.10 -6.79
C GLY A 114 2.94 17.83 -5.89
N ASP A 115 1.79 18.45 -6.18
CA ASP A 115 0.56 18.14 -5.47
C ASP A 115 0.10 16.71 -5.73
N SER A 116 -0.69 16.18 -4.80
CA SER A 116 -1.20 14.81 -4.88
C SER A 116 -2.70 14.84 -5.21
N ILE A 117 -3.06 14.12 -6.26
CA ILE A 117 -4.44 13.92 -6.71
C ILE A 117 -4.70 12.41 -6.71
N SER A 118 -5.81 12.01 -6.10
CA SER A 118 -6.31 10.64 -6.16
C SER A 118 -6.98 10.40 -7.51
N VAL A 119 -6.48 9.44 -8.29
CA VAL A 119 -7.06 9.01 -9.57
C VAL A 119 -7.58 7.59 -9.41
N ASN A 120 -8.90 7.41 -9.44
CA ASN A 120 -9.57 6.14 -9.06
C ASN A 120 -9.02 5.59 -7.73
N GLY A 121 -8.82 6.44 -6.72
CA GLY A 121 -8.30 6.02 -5.41
C GLY A 121 -6.79 5.79 -5.36
N THR A 122 -6.07 6.13 -6.42
CA THR A 122 -4.60 6.02 -6.45
C THR A 122 -3.99 7.41 -6.28
N CYS A 123 -3.25 7.62 -5.20
CA CYS A 123 -2.51 8.86 -4.97
C CYS A 123 -1.40 9.00 -6.03
N LEU A 124 -1.53 10.00 -6.90
CA LEU A 124 -0.55 10.31 -7.93
C LEU A 124 -0.09 11.77 -7.82
N THR A 125 1.18 11.99 -8.17
CA THR A 125 1.80 13.32 -8.09
C THR A 125 1.68 14.05 -9.42
N VAL A 126 1.18 15.28 -9.39
CA VAL A 126 1.08 16.16 -10.56
C VAL A 126 2.49 16.54 -11.02
N THR A 127 2.82 16.17 -12.26
CA THR A 127 4.13 16.46 -12.87
C THR A 127 4.07 17.61 -13.85
N GLU A 128 2.90 17.86 -14.45
CA GLU A 128 2.63 18.97 -15.38
C GLU A 128 1.15 19.32 -15.28
N PHE A 129 0.79 20.58 -15.56
CA PHE A 129 -0.60 20.98 -15.74
C PHE A 129 -0.72 22.23 -16.61
N ASP A 130 -1.88 22.37 -17.26
CA ASP A 130 -2.32 23.52 -18.02
C ASP A 130 -3.78 23.81 -17.65
N THR A 131 -4.01 24.88 -16.88
CA THR A 131 -5.36 25.28 -16.44
C THR A 131 -6.20 25.85 -17.59
N GLY A 132 -5.57 26.40 -18.64
CA GLY A 132 -6.25 26.90 -19.84
C GLY A 132 -6.83 25.77 -20.68
N LEU A 133 -6.12 24.64 -20.76
CA LEU A 133 -6.61 23.40 -21.40
C LEU A 133 -7.42 22.51 -20.45
N SER A 134 -7.40 22.82 -19.15
CA SER A 134 -7.98 21.99 -18.09
C SER A 134 -7.37 20.58 -18.08
N GLU A 135 -6.05 20.48 -18.20
CA GLU A 135 -5.33 19.21 -18.29
C GLU A 135 -4.19 19.14 -17.26
N PHE A 136 -3.92 17.94 -16.75
CA PHE A 136 -2.73 17.66 -15.94
C PHE A 136 -2.15 16.29 -16.27
N SER A 137 -0.86 16.12 -15.98
CA SER A 137 -0.12 14.88 -16.19
C SER A 137 0.37 14.32 -14.85
N VAL A 138 0.40 13.00 -14.77
CA VAL A 138 0.93 12.24 -13.63
C VAL A 138 1.81 11.09 -14.12
N GLY A 139 2.81 10.74 -13.31
CA GLY A 139 3.65 9.55 -13.51
C GLY A 139 3.14 8.35 -12.73
N LEU A 140 3.12 7.17 -13.35
CA LEU A 140 2.71 5.91 -12.73
C LEU A 140 3.92 5.00 -12.55
N SER A 141 4.13 4.57 -11.31
CA SER A 141 5.20 3.62 -11.00
C SER A 141 4.84 2.19 -11.49
N PRO A 142 5.84 1.32 -11.71
CA PRO A 142 5.56 -0.09 -12.01
C PRO A 142 4.73 -0.81 -10.94
N GLU A 143 4.86 -0.44 -9.66
CA GLU A 143 4.02 -0.98 -8.60
C GLU A 143 2.56 -0.54 -8.76
N THR A 144 2.35 0.74 -9.03
CA THR A 144 1.02 1.30 -9.32
C THR A 144 0.35 0.56 -10.47
N LEU A 145 1.06 0.34 -11.58
CA LEU A 145 0.53 -0.34 -12.77
C LEU A 145 0.15 -1.80 -12.49
N ARG A 146 0.83 -2.48 -11.56
CA ARG A 146 0.54 -3.87 -11.16
C ARG A 146 -0.58 -4.00 -10.14
N LYS A 147 -0.70 -3.03 -9.23
CA LYS A 147 -1.64 -3.08 -8.10
C LYS A 147 -3.01 -2.49 -8.41
N THR A 148 -3.08 -1.62 -9.41
CA THR A 148 -4.30 -0.89 -9.77
C THR A 148 -4.84 -1.35 -11.13
N SER A 149 -6.07 -0.92 -11.43
CA SER A 149 -6.73 -1.05 -12.73
C SER A 149 -6.34 0.05 -13.72
N LEU A 150 -5.44 0.98 -13.34
CA LEU A 150 -5.10 2.13 -14.18
C LEU A 150 -4.43 1.76 -15.51
N SER A 151 -3.79 0.58 -15.58
CA SER A 151 -3.20 0.04 -16.81
C SER A 151 -4.23 -0.47 -17.82
N GLU A 152 -5.49 -0.64 -17.42
CA GLU A 152 -6.60 -1.06 -18.29
C GLU A 152 -7.35 0.13 -18.91
N LEU A 153 -6.97 1.36 -18.54
CA LEU A 153 -7.58 2.57 -19.07
C LEU A 153 -7.11 2.83 -20.50
N GLU A 154 -7.92 3.55 -21.25
CA GLU A 154 -7.63 4.05 -22.59
C GLU A 154 -7.99 5.53 -22.71
N SER A 155 -7.56 6.18 -23.81
CA SER A 155 -8.01 7.54 -24.11
C SER A 155 -9.54 7.59 -24.18
N GLY A 156 -10.14 8.57 -23.51
CA GLY A 156 -11.59 8.70 -23.34
C GLY A 156 -12.14 8.02 -22.09
N SER A 157 -11.35 7.22 -21.36
CA SER A 157 -11.80 6.62 -20.10
C SER A 157 -12.08 7.69 -19.06
N LEU A 158 -13.18 7.52 -18.31
CA LEU A 158 -13.49 8.36 -17.16
C LEU A 158 -12.77 7.85 -15.91
N VAL A 159 -12.36 8.78 -15.05
CA VAL A 159 -11.69 8.50 -13.78
C VAL A 159 -12.26 9.37 -12.67
N ASN A 160 -12.45 8.82 -11.47
CA ASN A 160 -12.75 9.59 -10.27
C ASN A 160 -11.52 10.40 -9.85
N LEU A 161 -11.72 11.67 -9.49
CA LEU A 161 -10.68 12.58 -9.03
C LEU A 161 -11.03 13.20 -7.67
N GLU A 162 -10.03 13.27 -6.79
CA GLU A 162 -10.10 13.95 -5.49
C GLU A 162 -8.72 14.57 -5.17
N ARG A 163 -8.69 15.84 -4.77
CA ARG A 163 -7.49 16.52 -4.27
C ARG A 163 -7.12 16.02 -2.89
N ALA A 164 -5.83 16.12 -2.56
CA ALA A 164 -5.37 15.91 -1.19
C ALA A 164 -6.06 16.86 -0.21
N LEU A 165 -6.34 16.35 0.99
CA LEU A 165 -6.94 17.10 2.09
C LEU A 165 -6.13 18.35 2.45
N SER A 166 -6.81 19.48 2.57
CA SER A 166 -6.28 20.66 3.26
C SER A 166 -6.71 20.67 4.74
N PRO A 167 -6.01 21.38 5.64
CA PRO A 167 -6.37 21.46 7.06
C PRO A 167 -7.78 21.99 7.35
N SER A 168 -8.39 22.72 6.39
CA SER A 168 -9.73 23.28 6.52
C SER A 168 -10.82 22.40 5.90
N THR A 169 -10.45 21.28 5.27
CA THR A 169 -11.40 20.41 4.56
C THR A 169 -12.21 19.57 5.54
N ARG A 170 -13.51 19.40 5.27
CA ARG A 170 -14.37 18.49 6.03
C ARG A 170 -14.10 17.05 5.62
N MET A 171 -13.88 16.16 6.60
CA MET A 171 -13.78 14.72 6.33
C MET A 171 -15.17 14.09 6.24
N GLY A 172 -15.74 14.07 5.03
CA GLY A 172 -17.09 13.54 4.76
C GLY A 172 -17.17 12.02 4.58
N GLY A 173 -16.05 11.37 4.28
CA GLY A 173 -15.93 9.92 4.17
C GLY A 173 -15.12 9.34 5.33
N HIS A 174 -14.03 8.64 5.02
CA HIS A 174 -13.10 8.05 5.99
C HIS A 174 -11.64 8.37 5.62
N PHE A 175 -10.68 7.88 6.41
CA PHE A 175 -9.27 8.05 6.07
C PHE A 175 -8.89 7.20 4.87
N VAL A 176 -8.73 7.86 3.72
CA VAL A 176 -8.23 7.26 2.48
C VAL A 176 -6.81 7.77 2.25
N GLN A 177 -5.84 6.88 2.04
CA GLN A 177 -4.46 7.26 1.75
C GLN A 177 -4.20 7.41 0.26
N GLY A 178 -5.05 6.81 -0.59
CA GLY A 178 -4.78 6.66 -2.00
C GLY A 178 -3.75 5.55 -2.28
N HIS A 179 -3.63 4.59 -1.37
CA HIS A 179 -2.69 3.48 -1.44
C HIS A 179 -3.45 2.18 -1.71
N VAL A 180 -3.87 2.01 -2.95
CA VAL A 180 -4.63 0.83 -3.42
C VAL A 180 -3.89 -0.47 -3.06
N ASP A 181 -4.58 -1.35 -2.35
CA ASP A 181 -4.04 -2.64 -1.92
C ASP A 181 -4.08 -3.70 -3.03
N GLY A 182 -5.07 -3.57 -3.90
CA GLY A 182 -5.28 -4.43 -5.05
C GLY A 182 -6.56 -4.06 -5.80
N THR A 183 -7.03 -4.99 -6.62
CA THR A 183 -8.27 -4.82 -7.40
C THR A 183 -9.31 -5.86 -7.00
N GLY A 184 -10.58 -5.49 -7.18
CA GLY A 184 -11.72 -6.40 -7.18
C GLY A 184 -12.40 -6.40 -8.55
N GLN A 185 -13.29 -7.36 -8.78
CA GLN A 185 -14.09 -7.47 -10.00
C GLN A 185 -15.57 -7.31 -9.67
N ILE A 186 -16.28 -6.44 -10.39
CA ILE A 186 -17.73 -6.33 -10.27
C ILE A 186 -18.35 -7.61 -10.80
N VAL A 187 -19.12 -8.32 -9.98
CA VAL A 187 -19.77 -9.60 -10.35
C VAL A 187 -21.28 -9.49 -10.46
N ASP A 188 -21.89 -8.47 -9.87
CA ASP A 188 -23.32 -8.20 -10.00
C ASP A 188 -23.63 -6.72 -9.80
N MET A 189 -24.66 -6.23 -10.49
CA MET A 189 -25.20 -4.88 -10.37
C MET A 189 -26.72 -4.93 -10.53
N ALA A 190 -27.47 -4.55 -9.49
CA ALA A 190 -28.93 -4.68 -9.47
C ALA A 190 -29.58 -3.40 -8.91
N PRO A 191 -30.53 -2.78 -9.63
CA PRO A 191 -31.27 -1.64 -9.10
C PRO A 191 -32.26 -2.06 -8.02
N GLU A 192 -32.39 -1.22 -6.99
CA GLU A 192 -33.43 -1.31 -5.96
C GLU A 192 -33.98 0.09 -5.71
N GLY A 193 -35.16 0.38 -6.26
CA GLY A 193 -35.70 1.74 -6.28
C GLY A 193 -34.80 2.69 -7.08
N ASP A 194 -34.36 3.79 -6.46
CA ASP A 194 -33.40 4.75 -7.03
C ASP A 194 -31.94 4.42 -6.70
N SER A 195 -31.72 3.34 -5.94
CA SER A 195 -30.42 2.90 -5.47
C SER A 195 -29.90 1.73 -6.30
N LEU A 196 -28.60 1.51 -6.25
CA LEU A 196 -27.92 0.49 -7.03
C LEU A 196 -27.09 -0.41 -6.11
N TRP A 197 -27.43 -1.68 -6.06
CA TRP A 197 -26.59 -2.71 -5.48
C TRP A 197 -25.42 -3.02 -6.40
N VAL A 198 -24.23 -3.17 -5.81
CA VAL A 198 -23.03 -3.62 -6.52
C VAL A 198 -22.35 -4.69 -5.67
N LYS A 199 -22.11 -5.87 -6.26
CA LYS A 199 -21.36 -6.96 -5.63
C LYS A 199 -19.97 -7.06 -6.28
N VAL A 200 -18.94 -7.11 -5.46
CA VAL A 200 -17.54 -7.17 -5.89
C VAL A 200 -16.88 -8.43 -5.35
N LYS A 201 -16.28 -9.20 -6.25
CA LYS A 201 -15.40 -10.32 -5.93
C LYS A 201 -13.98 -9.81 -5.73
N VAL A 202 -13.29 -10.36 -4.75
CA VAL A 202 -12.00 -9.85 -4.27
C VAL A 202 -11.09 -11.03 -3.87
N ASN A 203 -9.79 -10.77 -3.74
CA ASN A 203 -8.85 -11.75 -3.18
C ASN A 203 -9.07 -11.94 -1.67
N ARG A 204 -8.96 -13.18 -1.19
CA ARG A 204 -9.19 -13.54 0.22
C ARG A 204 -8.31 -12.76 1.20
N GLU A 205 -7.10 -12.38 0.79
CA GLU A 205 -6.18 -11.56 1.58
C GLU A 205 -6.69 -10.14 1.86
N LEU A 206 -7.50 -9.57 0.97
CA LEU A 206 -8.14 -8.26 1.20
C LEU A 206 -9.45 -8.42 1.96
N LEU A 207 -10.22 -9.48 1.66
CA LEU A 207 -11.53 -9.70 2.28
C LEU A 207 -11.48 -9.72 3.81
N ARG A 208 -10.38 -10.21 4.41
CA ARG A 208 -10.23 -10.23 5.89
C ARG A 208 -10.27 -8.86 6.56
N TYR A 209 -10.08 -7.77 5.80
CA TYR A 209 -10.17 -6.40 6.30
C TYR A 209 -11.52 -5.73 5.97
N ILE A 210 -12.42 -6.43 5.28
CA ILE A 210 -13.72 -5.94 4.84
C ILE A 210 -14.76 -6.53 5.79
N VAL A 211 -15.48 -5.66 6.50
CA VAL A 211 -16.48 -6.06 7.50
C VAL A 211 -17.83 -5.38 7.23
N PRO A 212 -18.98 -6.01 7.54
CA PRO A 212 -20.28 -5.36 7.45
C PRO A 212 -20.31 -4.04 8.22
N LYS A 213 -20.90 -3.00 7.61
CA LYS A 213 -20.93 -1.62 8.12
C LYS A 213 -19.56 -0.94 8.26
N GLY A 214 -18.48 -1.58 7.82
CA GLY A 214 -17.16 -0.97 7.71
C GLY A 214 -17.04 -0.05 6.48
N PHE A 215 -16.02 0.80 6.50
CA PHE A 215 -15.64 1.60 5.35
C PHE A 215 -14.72 0.85 4.40
N ILE A 216 -14.80 1.21 3.13
CA ILE A 216 -13.87 0.79 2.08
C ILE A 216 -13.80 1.90 1.01
N ALA A 217 -12.62 2.13 0.44
CA ALA A 217 -12.47 2.99 -0.73
C ALA A 217 -12.48 2.14 -2.01
N ILE A 218 -13.42 2.41 -2.91
CA ILE A 218 -13.57 1.71 -4.21
C ILE A 218 -13.45 2.72 -5.33
N ASP A 219 -12.43 2.57 -6.18
CA ASP A 219 -12.02 3.60 -7.15
C ASP A 219 -11.93 5.00 -6.49
N GLY A 220 -11.45 5.05 -5.25
CA GLY A 220 -11.33 6.29 -4.47
C GLY A 220 -12.64 6.82 -3.92
N THR A 221 -13.75 6.09 -4.04
CA THR A 221 -15.02 6.48 -3.41
C THR A 221 -15.15 5.78 -2.06
N SER A 222 -15.30 6.55 -0.99
CA SER A 222 -15.61 6.07 0.36
C SER A 222 -17.02 5.52 0.41
N LEU A 223 -17.15 4.23 0.69
CA LEU A 223 -18.42 3.51 0.71
C LEU A 223 -18.55 2.66 1.96
N THR A 224 -19.79 2.35 2.31
CA THR A 224 -20.12 1.46 3.43
C THR A 224 -20.41 0.07 2.89
N VAL A 225 -19.68 -0.92 3.39
CA VAL A 225 -19.95 -2.34 3.12
C VAL A 225 -21.29 -2.71 3.75
N VAL A 226 -22.16 -3.37 3.00
CA VAL A 226 -23.44 -3.85 3.54
C VAL A 226 -23.28 -5.28 4.03
N ASP A 227 -22.95 -6.20 3.14
CA ASP A 227 -22.76 -7.62 3.42
C ASP A 227 -21.40 -8.12 2.94
N VAL A 228 -20.90 -9.17 3.62
CA VAL A 228 -19.69 -9.91 3.26
C VAL A 228 -20.04 -11.39 3.09
N PHE A 229 -19.57 -11.98 1.99
CA PHE A 229 -19.86 -13.35 1.58
C PHE A 229 -18.55 -14.16 1.55
N ASP A 230 -18.14 -14.72 2.69
CA ASP A 230 -16.84 -15.39 2.87
C ASP A 230 -16.57 -16.58 1.94
N GLN A 231 -17.62 -17.34 1.61
CA GLN A 231 -17.53 -18.51 0.74
C GLN A 231 -17.32 -18.09 -0.72
N GLU A 232 -18.03 -17.07 -1.17
CA GLU A 232 -17.93 -16.51 -2.52
C GLU A 232 -16.73 -15.57 -2.69
N VAL A 233 -16.10 -15.17 -1.58
CA VAL A 233 -15.01 -14.18 -1.52
C VAL A 233 -15.46 -12.84 -2.12
N CYS A 234 -16.67 -12.42 -1.74
CA CYS A 234 -17.32 -11.22 -2.24
C CYS A 234 -17.78 -10.33 -1.08
N PHE A 235 -18.04 -9.07 -1.39
CA PHE A 235 -18.81 -8.16 -0.55
C PHE A 235 -19.74 -7.33 -1.45
N ASN A 236 -20.73 -6.67 -0.87
CA ASN A 236 -21.57 -5.74 -1.59
C ASN A 236 -21.63 -4.38 -0.89
N PHE A 237 -22.12 -3.40 -1.64
CA PHE A 237 -22.46 -2.07 -1.15
C PHE A 237 -23.62 -1.53 -1.98
N MET A 238 -24.18 -0.41 -1.51
CA MET A 238 -25.27 0.27 -2.18
C MET A 238 -24.87 1.70 -2.52
N LEU A 239 -25.17 2.12 -3.75
CA LEU A 239 -24.98 3.48 -4.21
C LEU A 239 -26.32 4.21 -4.22
N VAL A 240 -26.41 5.32 -3.49
CA VAL A 240 -27.55 6.24 -3.56
C VAL A 240 -27.53 7.03 -4.87
N ALA A 241 -28.70 7.49 -5.33
CA ALA A 241 -28.87 8.16 -6.62
C ALA A 241 -27.90 9.34 -6.85
N TYR A 242 -27.63 10.14 -5.81
CA TYR A 242 -26.68 11.25 -5.90
C TYR A 242 -25.26 10.76 -6.26
N THR A 243 -24.74 9.79 -5.50
CA THR A 243 -23.39 9.25 -5.71
C THR A 243 -23.27 8.59 -7.07
N GLN A 244 -24.33 7.94 -7.56
CA GLN A 244 -24.32 7.29 -8.86
C GLN A 244 -23.98 8.26 -10.01
N GLN A 245 -24.33 9.54 -9.88
CA GLN A 245 -24.07 10.56 -10.90
C GLN A 245 -22.67 11.19 -10.79
N LYS A 246 -21.95 10.91 -9.70
CA LYS A 246 -20.71 11.60 -9.33
C LYS A 246 -19.46 10.75 -9.49
N ILE A 247 -19.62 9.44 -9.70
CA ILE A 247 -18.51 8.49 -9.74
C ILE A 247 -18.59 7.55 -10.94
N VAL A 248 -17.47 6.92 -11.27
CA VAL A 248 -17.37 6.01 -12.44
C VAL A 248 -18.01 4.64 -12.23
N ILE A 249 -18.21 4.17 -10.99
CA ILE A 249 -18.64 2.79 -10.71
C ILE A 249 -19.95 2.40 -11.43
N PRO A 250 -21.02 3.20 -11.43
CA PRO A 250 -22.26 2.87 -12.15
C PRO A 250 -22.11 2.80 -13.67
N LEU A 251 -21.06 3.41 -14.24
CA LEU A 251 -20.77 3.39 -15.67
C LEU A 251 -19.98 2.14 -16.07
N LYS A 252 -19.47 1.39 -15.10
CA LYS A 252 -18.75 0.13 -15.33
C LYS A 252 -19.72 -1.01 -15.62
N ARG A 253 -19.21 -2.03 -16.29
CA ARG A 253 -19.90 -3.28 -16.61
C ARG A 253 -19.47 -4.38 -15.64
N ILE A 254 -20.36 -5.35 -15.44
CA ILE A 254 -20.02 -6.62 -14.80
C ILE A 254 -18.79 -7.22 -15.51
N GLY A 255 -17.84 -7.69 -14.71
CA GLY A 255 -16.55 -8.20 -15.15
C GLY A 255 -15.40 -7.17 -15.13
N GLN A 256 -15.69 -5.87 -15.06
CA GLN A 256 -14.65 -4.84 -14.95
C GLN A 256 -14.05 -4.75 -13.55
N LYS A 257 -12.79 -4.30 -13.49
CA LYS A 257 -12.06 -4.11 -12.25
C LYS A 257 -12.39 -2.79 -11.57
N VAL A 258 -12.25 -2.78 -10.26
CA VAL A 258 -12.24 -1.60 -9.40
C VAL A 258 -11.00 -1.64 -8.52
N ASN A 259 -10.40 -0.48 -8.24
CA ASN A 259 -9.34 -0.32 -7.26
C ASN A 259 -9.92 -0.41 -5.85
N LEU A 260 -9.27 -1.16 -4.96
CA LEU A 260 -9.70 -1.35 -3.58
C LEU A 260 -8.61 -0.87 -2.62
N GLU A 261 -8.98 0.04 -1.73
CA GLU A 261 -8.22 0.38 -0.53
C GLU A 261 -9.08 0.01 0.69
N VAL A 262 -8.62 -0.94 1.49
CA VAL A 262 -9.32 -1.32 2.73
C VAL A 262 -8.98 -0.32 3.83
N ASP A 263 -9.89 -0.14 4.79
CA ASP A 263 -9.68 0.77 5.91
C ASP A 263 -8.38 0.42 6.65
N ILE A 264 -7.48 1.41 6.74
CA ILE A 264 -6.17 1.27 7.39
C ILE A 264 -6.28 0.85 8.84
N LEU A 265 -7.39 1.17 9.52
CA LEU A 265 -7.64 0.75 10.90
C LEU A 265 -7.60 -0.78 11.03
N GLY A 266 -8.14 -1.52 10.06
CA GLY A 266 -8.11 -2.98 10.06
C GLY A 266 -6.68 -3.54 10.04
N LYS A 267 -5.77 -2.93 9.26
CA LYS A 267 -4.36 -3.33 9.18
C LYS A 267 -3.60 -3.00 10.46
N TYR A 268 -3.88 -1.85 11.09
CA TYR A 268 -3.28 -1.52 12.38
C TYR A 268 -3.72 -2.47 13.49
N VAL A 269 -5.01 -2.81 13.53
CA VAL A 269 -5.55 -3.80 14.48
C VAL A 269 -4.87 -5.15 14.28
N GLU A 270 -4.80 -5.67 13.05
CA GLU A 270 -4.12 -6.93 12.77
C GLU A 270 -2.64 -6.89 13.21
N ARG A 271 -1.92 -5.80 12.91
CA ARG A 271 -0.52 -5.64 13.28
C ARG A 271 -0.32 -5.61 14.80
N LEU A 272 -1.19 -4.96 15.54
CA LEU A 272 -1.16 -4.89 17.01
C LEU A 272 -1.47 -6.24 17.66
N LEU A 273 -2.46 -6.97 17.13
CA LEU A 273 -2.80 -8.31 17.63
C LEU A 273 -1.67 -9.31 17.33
N SER A 274 -1.03 -9.20 16.17
CA SER A 274 0.04 -10.11 15.73
C SER A 274 1.40 -9.81 16.37
N SER A 275 1.58 -8.67 17.03
CA SER A 275 2.87 -8.29 17.65
C SER A 275 3.07 -8.85 19.06
N GLY A 276 2.10 -9.61 19.60
CA GLY A 276 2.13 -10.10 20.98
C GLY A 276 1.85 -9.03 22.04
N PHE A 277 1.49 -7.82 21.61
CA PHE A 277 1.16 -6.71 22.53
C PHE A 277 0.01 -7.06 23.48
N VAL A 278 -1.00 -7.78 23.00
CA VAL A 278 -2.13 -8.22 23.84
C VAL A 278 -1.70 -9.15 24.96
N ASP A 279 -0.71 -10.02 24.71
CA ASP A 279 -0.18 -10.91 25.75
C ASP A 279 0.60 -10.12 26.81
N SER A 280 1.26 -9.03 26.42
CA SER A 280 1.96 -8.14 27.36
C SER A 280 1.00 -7.39 28.29
N ILE A 281 -0.17 -6.95 27.80
CA ILE A 281 -1.19 -6.28 28.63
C ILE A 281 -1.80 -7.26 29.63
N LYS A 282 -2.11 -8.50 29.23
CA LYS A 282 -2.68 -9.51 30.13
C LYS A 282 -1.74 -9.95 31.24
N SER A 283 -0.43 -9.75 31.05
CA SER A 283 0.60 -10.09 32.03
C SER A 283 0.91 -8.99 33.05
N THR A 284 0.27 -7.82 32.94
CA THR A 284 0.40 -6.68 33.86
C THR A 284 -0.84 -6.56 34.73
#